data_AF-A0A1M7SXJ0-F1
#
_entry.id   AF-A0A1M7SXJ0-F1
#
_cell.length_a   1.000
_cell.length_b   1.000
_cell.length_c   1.000
_cell.angle_alpha   90.00
_cell.angle_beta   90.00
_cell.angle_gamma   90.00
#
_symmetry.space_group_name_H-M   'P 1'
#
loop_
_entity.id
_entity.type
_entity.pdbx_description
1 polymer ?
#
loop_
_entity_poly.entity_id
_entity_poly.type
_entity_poly.pdbx_seq_one_letter_code
_entity_poly.pdbx_strand_id
1 'polypeptide(L)'
;MSEQKWGNPNALGDLTIGLLILAQAFLLFGKVDPLTKIAVVPWLSTGFAILLIVVVVQLRNGDFVGATASGLLGAVLLGHNFVKGIIDLVFLVNGKTPSQEIITGGYTVDGMAFLCSGIILLSMGYLLGHETKWGAFSVWAAALGFLSLAATNLGLGPMFGKIGVWGLMIMAVWLIYSGIANLINGAMQKIVLPLGEPLFMHRK
;
A
#
# COMPACT_ATOMS: atom_id res chain seq x y z
N MET A 1 -10.35 -3.69 -34.90
CA MET A 1 -9.07 -3.68 -34.18
C MET A 1 -9.24 -4.54 -32.94
N SER A 2 -8.62 -5.71 -32.88
CA SER A 2 -8.63 -6.54 -31.67
C SER A 2 -7.79 -5.81 -30.61
N GLU A 3 -8.43 -5.25 -29.59
CA GLU A 3 -7.71 -4.67 -28.45
C GLU A 3 -6.78 -5.74 -27.88
N GLN A 4 -5.48 -5.48 -27.98
CA GLN A 4 -4.44 -6.34 -27.47
C GLN A 4 -4.57 -6.31 -25.94
N LYS A 5 -5.24 -7.31 -25.35
CA LYS A 5 -5.47 -7.39 -23.90
C LYS A 5 -4.12 -7.65 -23.22
N TRP A 6 -3.60 -6.65 -22.51
CA TRP A 6 -2.32 -6.78 -21.80
C TRP A 6 -2.47 -7.82 -20.68
N GLY A 7 -1.38 -8.52 -20.34
CA GLY A 7 -1.39 -9.52 -19.27
C GLY A 7 -1.92 -8.94 -17.95
N ASN A 8 -2.58 -9.76 -17.13
CA ASN A 8 -3.21 -9.31 -15.89
C ASN A 8 -2.15 -8.74 -14.92
N PRO A 9 -2.08 -7.41 -14.72
CA PRO A 9 -1.04 -6.78 -13.92
C PRO A 9 -1.32 -6.87 -12.43
N ASN A 10 -2.55 -7.23 -12.03
CA ASN A 10 -3.01 -7.21 -10.64
C ASN A 10 -2.22 -8.21 -9.79
N ALA A 11 -1.85 -9.36 -10.36
CA ALA A 11 -1.07 -10.36 -9.67
C ALA A 11 0.32 -9.83 -9.25
N LEU A 12 0.98 -9.11 -10.16
CA LEU A 12 2.29 -8.51 -9.90
C LEU A 12 2.19 -7.32 -8.94
N GLY A 13 1.17 -6.48 -9.12
CA GLY A 13 0.89 -5.34 -8.23
C GLY A 13 0.65 -5.76 -6.79
N ASP A 14 -0.29 -6.68 -6.58
CA ASP A 14 -0.68 -7.16 -5.26
C ASP A 14 0.51 -7.82 -4.53
N LEU A 15 1.26 -8.69 -5.23
CA LEU A 15 2.46 -9.29 -4.67
C LEU A 15 3.51 -8.26 -4.29
N THR A 16 3.77 -7.28 -5.18
CA THR A 16 4.78 -6.25 -4.94
C THR A 16 4.42 -5.40 -3.74
N ILE A 17 3.17 -4.92 -3.64
CA ILE A 17 2.70 -4.12 -2.50
C ILE A 17 2.75 -4.96 -1.22
N GLY A 18 2.19 -6.17 -1.24
CA GLY A 18 2.11 -7.04 -0.06
C GLY A 18 3.49 -7.42 0.48
N LEU A 19 4.42 -7.84 -0.38
CA LEU A 19 5.78 -8.19 0.02
C LEU A 19 6.56 -6.99 0.54
N LEU A 20 6.39 -5.81 -0.07
CA LEU A 20 7.08 -4.60 0.39
C LEU A 20 6.54 -4.11 1.73
N ILE A 21 5.24 -4.21 1.98
CA ILE A 21 4.66 -3.90 3.30
C ILE A 21 5.22 -4.87 4.35
N LEU A 22 5.30 -6.17 4.06
CA LEU A 22 5.91 -7.15 4.96
C LEU A 22 7.40 -6.87 5.21
N ALA A 23 8.17 -6.54 4.17
CA ALA A 23 9.58 -6.20 4.31
C ALA A 23 9.79 -4.97 5.23
N GLN A 24 8.83 -4.06 5.26
CA GLN A 24 8.84 -2.88 6.12
C GLN A 24 8.18 -3.10 7.49
N ALA A 25 7.60 -4.26 7.77
CA ALA A 25 6.85 -4.50 9.00
C ALA A 25 7.68 -4.17 10.25
N PHE A 26 8.94 -4.60 10.30
CA PHE A 26 9.81 -4.33 11.45
C PHE A 26 10.18 -2.84 11.63
N LEU A 27 10.26 -2.09 10.52
CA LEU A 27 10.42 -0.63 10.56
C LEU A 27 9.13 0.05 11.04
N LEU A 28 7.97 -0.40 10.53
CA LEU A 28 6.67 0.13 10.88
C LEU A 28 6.32 -0.12 12.36
N PHE A 29 6.67 -1.28 12.92
CA PHE A 29 6.53 -1.58 14.34
C PHE A 29 7.55 -0.86 15.24
N GLY A 30 8.50 -0.11 14.68
CA GLY A 30 9.52 0.61 15.43
C GLY A 30 10.50 -0.31 16.18
N LYS A 31 10.67 -1.57 15.72
CA LYS A 31 11.58 -2.54 16.34
C LYS A 31 13.02 -2.43 15.84
N VAL A 32 13.26 -1.54 14.88
CA VAL A 32 14.51 -1.41 14.15
C VAL A 32 14.95 0.05 14.20
N ASP A 33 16.26 0.27 14.26
CA ASP A 33 16.85 1.60 14.28
C ASP A 33 16.37 2.45 13.09
N PRO A 34 15.98 3.72 13.32
CA PRO A 34 15.54 4.63 12.25
C PRO A 34 16.50 4.73 11.05
N LEU A 35 17.81 4.60 11.26
CA LEU A 35 18.83 4.62 10.19
C LEU A 35 18.70 3.44 9.22
N THR A 36 18.03 2.36 9.64
CA THR A 36 17.80 1.19 8.78
C THR A 36 16.86 1.52 7.61
N LYS A 37 16.12 2.63 7.66
CA LYS A 37 15.36 3.14 6.52
C LYS A 37 16.24 3.34 5.29
N ILE A 38 17.49 3.75 5.47
CA ILE A 38 18.47 3.96 4.39
C ILE A 38 18.75 2.66 3.64
N ALA A 39 18.87 1.53 4.36
CA ALA A 39 19.13 0.22 3.76
C ALA A 39 17.94 -0.32 2.95
N VAL A 40 16.72 0.20 3.21
CA VAL A 40 15.50 -0.21 2.52
C VAL A 40 15.25 0.62 1.25
N VAL A 41 15.90 1.78 1.09
CA VAL A 41 15.75 2.67 -0.08
C VAL A 41 15.92 1.95 -1.43
N PRO A 42 16.94 1.10 -1.67
CA PRO A 42 17.09 0.41 -2.96
C PRO A 42 15.95 -0.58 -3.26
N TRP A 43 15.41 -1.21 -2.22
CA TRP A 43 14.27 -2.12 -2.35
C TRP A 43 12.99 -1.35 -2.69
N LEU A 44 12.79 -0.20 -2.04
CA LEU A 44 11.66 0.68 -2.31
C LEU A 44 11.70 1.28 -3.71
N SER A 45 12.87 1.69 -4.20
CA SER A 45 13.00 2.23 -5.56
C SER A 45 12.64 1.18 -6.62
N THR A 46 13.08 -0.06 -6.43
CA THR A 46 12.80 -1.15 -7.36
C THR A 46 11.31 -1.51 -7.35
N GLY A 47 10.72 -1.59 -6.16
CA GLY A 47 9.29 -1.82 -5.99
C GLY A 47 8.42 -0.71 -6.58
N PHE A 48 8.82 0.55 -6.41
CA PHE A 48 8.10 1.72 -6.94
C PHE A 48 8.10 1.74 -8.46
N ALA A 49 9.23 1.42 -9.11
CA ALA A 49 9.31 1.31 -10.57
C ALA A 49 8.36 0.24 -11.13
N ILE A 50 8.29 -0.93 -10.48
CA ILE A 50 7.37 -2.00 -10.85
C ILE A 50 5.91 -1.55 -10.71
N LEU A 51 5.59 -0.84 -9.62
CA LEU A 51 4.23 -0.37 -9.38
C LEU A 51 3.77 0.71 -10.36
N LEU A 52 4.67 1.59 -10.82
CA LEU A 52 4.35 2.52 -11.90
C LEU A 52 3.96 1.78 -13.17
N ILE A 53 4.68 0.72 -13.54
CA ILE A 53 4.35 -0.12 -14.70
C ILE A 53 2.98 -0.77 -14.50
N VAL A 54 2.74 -1.38 -13.34
CA VAL A 54 1.46 -2.02 -13.00
C VAL A 54 0.29 -1.04 -13.13
N VAL A 55 0.39 0.15 -12.54
CA VAL A 55 -0.67 1.18 -12.57
C VAL A 55 -0.94 1.64 -13.99
N VAL A 56 0.11 1.86 -14.80
CA VAL A 56 -0.06 2.24 -16.22
C VAL A 56 -0.79 1.14 -16.99
N VAL A 57 -0.45 -0.14 -16.77
CA VAL A 57 -1.13 -1.26 -17.42
C VAL A 57 -2.56 -1.43 -16.92
N GLN A 58 -2.84 -1.23 -15.63
CA GLN A 58 -4.20 -1.25 -15.06
C GLN A 58 -5.09 -0.16 -15.67
N LEU A 59 -4.57 1.07 -15.79
CA LEU A 59 -5.27 2.18 -16.45
C LEU A 59 -5.53 1.89 -17.94
N ARG A 60 -4.58 1.27 -18.65
CA ARG A 60 -4.75 0.85 -20.04
C ARG A 60 -5.79 -0.25 -20.20
N ASN A 61 -5.94 -1.13 -19.21
CA ASN A 61 -6.93 -2.20 -19.19
C ASN A 61 -8.32 -1.73 -18.70
N GLY A 62 -8.49 -0.44 -18.35
CA GLY A 62 -9.74 0.10 -17.84
C GLY A 62 -10.04 -0.21 -16.37
N ASP A 63 -9.08 -0.80 -15.63
CA ASP A 63 -9.19 -1.09 -14.21
C ASP A 63 -8.81 0.14 -13.36
N PHE A 64 -9.73 1.09 -13.28
CA PHE A 64 -9.53 2.34 -12.53
C PHE A 64 -9.46 2.13 -11.01
N VAL A 65 -10.17 1.13 -10.49
CA VAL A 65 -10.20 0.84 -9.04
C VAL A 65 -8.87 0.23 -8.61
N GLY A 66 -8.38 -0.78 -9.33
CA GLY A 66 -7.08 -1.40 -9.09
C GLY A 66 -5.93 -0.41 -9.27
N ALA A 67 -5.97 0.42 -10.32
CA ALA A 67 -4.98 1.46 -10.57
C ALA A 67 -4.91 2.50 -9.44
N THR A 68 -6.08 2.94 -8.95
CA THR A 68 -6.14 3.92 -7.86
C THR A 68 -5.65 3.34 -6.55
N ALA A 69 -6.09 2.12 -6.21
CA ALA A 69 -5.66 1.44 -4.98
C ALA A 69 -4.14 1.15 -5.01
N SER A 70 -3.64 0.57 -6.10
CA SER A 70 -2.22 0.25 -6.26
C SER A 70 -1.35 1.50 -6.30
N GLY A 71 -1.81 2.55 -7.00
CA GLY A 71 -1.13 3.83 -7.09
C GLY A 71 -1.07 4.55 -5.75
N LEU A 72 -2.18 4.58 -5.00
CA LEU A 72 -2.22 5.21 -3.69
C LEU A 72 -1.37 4.45 -2.67
N LEU A 73 -1.51 3.12 -2.59
CA LEU A 73 -0.70 2.30 -1.70
C LEU A 73 0.79 2.39 -2.06
N GLY A 74 1.13 2.36 -3.35
CA GLY A 74 2.49 2.53 -3.82
C GLY A 74 3.08 3.91 -3.52
N ALA A 75 2.38 4.99 -3.87
CA ALA A 75 2.87 6.35 -3.67
C ALA A 75 2.95 6.73 -2.18
N VAL A 76 1.94 6.37 -1.39
CA VAL A 76 1.80 6.86 -0.02
C VAL A 76 2.58 5.98 0.97
N LEU A 77 2.63 4.66 0.80
CA LEU A 77 3.44 3.81 1.70
C LEU A 77 4.90 3.78 1.27
N LEU A 78 5.14 3.51 -0.02
CA LEU A 78 6.50 3.26 -0.50
C LEU A 78 7.19 4.56 -0.87
N GLY A 79 6.50 5.46 -1.59
CA GLY A 79 7.05 6.77 -1.95
C GLY A 79 7.41 7.59 -0.71
N HIS A 80 6.57 7.55 0.33
CA HIS A 80 6.86 8.22 1.60
C HIS A 80 8.15 7.71 2.26
N ASN A 81 8.26 6.40 2.47
CA ASN A 81 9.44 5.80 3.12
C ASN A 81 10.69 5.93 2.26
N PHE A 82 10.55 5.92 0.94
CA PHE A 82 11.63 6.17 0.00
C PHE A 82 12.18 7.59 0.14
N VAL A 83 11.31 8.61 0.10
CA VAL A 83 11.71 10.02 0.24
C VAL A 83 12.34 10.28 1.60
N LYS A 84 11.76 9.75 2.68
CA LYS A 84 12.36 9.89 4.02
C LYS A 84 13.73 9.22 4.12
N GLY A 85 13.90 8.03 3.55
CA GLY A 85 15.20 7.36 3.53
C GLY A 85 16.27 8.15 2.77
N ILE A 86 15.90 8.84 1.68
CA ILE A 86 16.82 9.75 0.96
C ILE A 86 17.17 10.97 1.83
N ILE A 87 16.18 11.59 2.47
CA ILE A 87 16.41 12.74 3.36
C ILE A 87 17.37 12.35 4.50
N ASP A 88 17.11 11.21 5.15
CA ASP A 88 17.96 10.68 6.22
C ASP A 88 19.39 10.41 5.72
N LEU A 89 19.55 9.88 4.51
CA LEU A 89 20.85 9.67 3.88
C LEU A 89 21.59 11.00 3.60
N VAL A 90 20.89 12.01 3.08
CA VAL A 90 21.48 13.34 2.80
C VAL A 90 21.95 14.01 4.10
N PHE A 91 21.16 13.92 5.17
CA PHE A 91 21.55 14.47 6.47
C PHE A 91 22.74 13.70 7.08
N LEU A 92 22.76 12.38 6.95
CA LEU A 92 23.86 11.52 7.39
C LEU A 92 25.17 11.87 6.66
N VAL A 93 25.14 11.99 5.34
CA VAL A 93 26.33 12.34 4.52
C VAL A 93 26.86 13.75 4.85
N ASN A 94 25.97 14.68 5.20
CA ASN A 94 26.34 16.04 5.57
C ASN A 94 26.71 16.21 7.05
N GLY A 95 26.66 15.15 7.86
CA GLY A 95 26.94 15.20 9.31
C GLY A 95 25.99 16.12 10.09
N LYS A 96 24.79 16.41 9.55
CA LYS A 96 23.79 17.30 10.15
C LYS A 96 22.59 16.47 10.61
N THR A 97 21.97 16.86 11.71
CA THR A 97 20.66 16.34 12.09
C THR A 97 19.55 17.23 11.51
N PRO A 98 18.39 16.66 11.14
CA PRO A 98 17.26 17.46 10.70
C PRO A 98 16.79 18.38 11.83
N SER A 99 16.49 19.64 11.49
CA SER A 99 16.00 20.61 12.47
C SER A 99 14.63 20.21 13.00
N GLN A 100 14.32 20.56 14.26
CA GLN A 100 13.04 20.24 14.90
C GLN A 100 11.84 20.79 14.13
N GLU A 101 11.98 21.93 13.46
CA GLU A 101 10.94 22.53 12.61
C GLU A 101 10.62 21.66 11.39
N ILE A 102 11.63 21.10 10.72
CA ILE A 102 11.45 20.19 9.57
C ILE A 102 10.76 18.89 10.03
N ILE A 103 11.15 18.37 11.20
CA ILE A 103 10.56 17.16 11.76
C ILE A 103 9.07 17.39 12.10
N THR A 104 8.75 18.49 12.77
CA THR A 104 7.38 18.80 13.23
C THR A 104 6.45 19.17 12.07
N GLY A 105 6.95 19.94 11.10
CA GLY A 105 6.24 20.21 9.85
C GLY A 105 6.02 18.94 9.03
N GLY A 106 7.01 18.06 8.96
CA GLY A 106 6.93 16.76 8.29
C GLY A 106 5.82 15.88 8.85
N TYR A 107 5.71 15.74 10.17
CA TYR A 107 4.64 14.94 10.78
C TYR A 107 3.25 15.45 10.44
N THR A 108 3.06 16.77 10.37
CA THR A 108 1.76 17.36 9.99
C THR A 108 1.40 17.03 8.54
N VAL A 109 2.35 17.18 7.62
CA VAL A 109 2.15 16.87 6.19
C VAL A 109 1.87 15.37 6.00
N ASP A 110 2.61 14.51 6.69
CA ASP A 110 2.42 13.06 6.62
C ASP A 110 1.07 12.63 7.21
N GLY A 111 0.66 13.26 8.32
CA GLY A 111 -0.64 13.04 8.92
C GLY A 111 -1.78 13.36 7.95
N MET A 112 -1.69 14.48 7.22
CA MET A 112 -2.68 14.85 6.21
C MET A 112 -2.65 13.92 4.99
N ALA A 113 -1.46 13.51 4.53
CA ALA A 113 -1.34 12.55 3.44
C ALA A 113 -1.99 11.21 3.79
N PHE A 114 -1.76 10.70 5.00
CA PHE A 114 -2.40 9.47 5.48
C PHE A 114 -3.91 9.63 5.70
N LEU A 115 -4.38 10.80 6.13
CA LEU A 115 -5.80 11.09 6.26
C LEU A 115 -6.51 11.03 4.89
N CYS A 116 -6.00 11.76 3.89
CA CYS A 116 -6.54 11.75 2.54
C CYS A 116 -6.53 10.34 1.94
N SER A 117 -5.45 9.60 2.17
CA SER A 117 -5.31 8.22 1.70
C SER A 117 -6.31 7.28 2.34
N GLY A 118 -6.54 7.41 3.65
CA GLY A 118 -7.56 6.65 4.37
C GLY A 118 -8.96 6.90 3.82
N ILE A 119 -9.31 8.16 3.53
CA ILE A 119 -10.62 8.53 2.95
C ILE A 119 -10.80 7.90 1.56
N ILE A 120 -9.78 7.99 0.70
CA ILE A 120 -9.84 7.39 -0.65
C ILE A 120 -9.97 5.87 -0.55
N LEU A 121 -9.24 5.21 0.35
CA LEU A 121 -9.33 3.76 0.55
C LEU A 121 -10.70 3.31 1.07
N LEU A 122 -11.40 4.12 1.89
CA LEU A 122 -12.78 3.81 2.29
C LEU A 122 -13.71 3.71 1.08
N SER A 123 -13.61 4.68 0.16
CA SER A 123 -14.38 4.68 -1.09
C SER A 123 -13.97 3.53 -2.01
N MET A 124 -12.68 3.22 -2.11
CA MET A 124 -12.19 2.08 -2.90
C MET A 124 -12.65 0.74 -2.33
N GLY A 125 -12.66 0.57 -1.00
CA GLY A 125 -13.16 -0.65 -0.36
C GLY A 125 -14.65 -0.89 -0.63
N TYR A 126 -15.45 0.18 -0.74
CA TYR A 126 -16.84 0.07 -1.18
C TYR A 126 -16.95 -0.43 -2.62
N LEU A 127 -16.18 0.15 -3.55
CA LEU A 127 -16.17 -0.26 -4.96
C LEU A 127 -15.69 -1.71 -5.12
N LEU A 128 -14.63 -2.09 -4.40
CA LEU A 128 -14.08 -3.45 -4.44
C LEU A 128 -15.04 -4.49 -3.83
N GLY A 129 -15.97 -4.07 -2.98
CA GLY A 129 -17.04 -4.92 -2.43
C GLY A 129 -18.00 -5.45 -3.48
N HIS A 130 -18.06 -4.83 -4.67
CA HIS A 130 -18.80 -5.36 -5.81
C HIS A 130 -18.10 -6.54 -6.50
N GLU A 131 -16.81 -6.73 -6.26
CA GLU A 131 -16.02 -7.82 -6.83
C GLU A 131 -15.76 -8.92 -5.81
N THR A 132 -15.21 -8.57 -4.63
CA THR A 132 -14.81 -9.54 -3.62
C THR A 132 -15.06 -9.04 -2.19
N LYS A 133 -15.72 -9.86 -1.37
CA LYS A 133 -15.98 -9.54 0.05
C LYS A 133 -14.70 -9.41 0.88
N TRP A 134 -13.73 -10.27 0.62
CA TRP A 134 -12.47 -10.31 1.35
C TRP A 134 -11.53 -9.18 0.93
N GLY A 135 -11.58 -8.78 -0.35
CA GLY A 135 -10.92 -7.59 -0.85
C GLY A 135 -11.42 -6.34 -0.15
N ALA A 136 -12.73 -6.12 -0.10
CA ALA A 136 -13.32 -4.97 0.60
C ALA A 136 -12.91 -4.90 2.08
N PHE A 137 -12.96 -6.03 2.79
CA PHE A 137 -12.56 -6.09 4.20
C PHE A 137 -11.07 -5.74 4.38
N SER A 138 -10.20 -6.24 3.52
CA SER A 138 -8.76 -5.94 3.59
C SER A 138 -8.45 -4.46 3.32
N VAL A 139 -9.15 -3.85 2.36
CA VAL A 139 -8.99 -2.43 2.01
C VAL A 139 -9.54 -1.54 3.12
N TRP A 140 -10.65 -1.91 3.77
CA TRP A 140 -11.14 -1.20 4.94
C TRP A 140 -10.23 -1.35 6.16
N ALA A 141 -9.64 -2.53 6.36
CA ALA A 141 -8.63 -2.72 7.40
C ALA A 141 -7.41 -1.81 7.17
N ALA A 142 -6.96 -1.68 5.91
CA ALA A 142 -5.92 -0.72 5.56
C ALA A 142 -6.36 0.73 5.72
N ALA A 143 -7.58 1.09 5.31
CA ALA A 143 -8.11 2.44 5.46
C ALA A 143 -8.13 2.88 6.93
N LEU A 144 -8.61 2.01 7.83
CA LEU A 144 -8.52 2.21 9.28
C LEU A 144 -7.06 2.28 9.74
N GLY A 145 -6.18 1.49 9.13
CA GLY A 145 -4.74 1.55 9.35
C GLY A 145 -4.15 2.94 9.06
N PHE A 146 -4.43 3.50 7.89
CA PHE A 146 -3.99 4.84 7.49
C PHE A 146 -4.58 5.95 8.36
N LEU A 147 -5.86 5.86 8.72
CA LEU A 147 -6.50 6.83 9.62
C LEU A 147 -5.88 6.77 11.02
N SER A 148 -5.50 5.59 11.51
CA SER A 148 -4.80 5.43 12.79
C SER A 148 -3.36 5.99 12.73
N LEU A 149 -2.65 5.79 11.62
CA LEU A 149 -1.33 6.39 11.40
C LEU A 149 -1.41 7.93 11.31
N ALA A 150 -2.44 8.46 10.66
CA ALA A 150 -2.72 9.90 10.64
C ALA A 150 -2.92 10.44 12.05
N ALA A 151 -3.72 9.74 12.88
CA ALA A 151 -3.95 10.12 14.27
C ALA A 151 -2.64 10.14 15.10
N THR A 152 -1.74 9.18 14.90
CA THR A 152 -0.43 9.18 15.57
C THR A 152 0.45 10.34 15.13
N ASN A 153 0.51 10.64 13.83
CA ASN A 153 1.29 11.76 13.31
C ASN A 153 0.75 13.12 13.76
N LEU A 154 -0.55 13.22 14.07
CA LEU A 154 -1.19 14.41 14.64
C LEU A 154 -1.10 14.48 16.19
N GLY A 155 -0.45 13.50 16.83
CA GLY A 155 -0.17 13.54 18.27
C GLY A 155 -1.20 12.86 19.19
N LEU A 156 -2.17 12.10 18.66
CA LEU A 156 -3.17 11.38 19.46
C LEU A 156 -2.62 10.16 20.22
N GLY A 157 -1.33 9.84 20.04
CA GLY A 157 -0.59 8.88 20.84
C GLY A 157 -0.03 7.67 20.06
N PRO A 158 0.97 6.97 20.63
CA PRO A 158 1.72 5.91 19.94
C PRO A 158 0.93 4.59 19.79
N MET A 159 -0.17 4.42 20.53
CA MET A 159 -1.01 3.22 20.46
C MET A 159 -1.78 3.11 19.14
N PHE A 160 -2.22 4.25 18.60
CA PHE A 160 -2.83 4.33 17.26
C PHE A 160 -1.85 3.90 16.16
N GLY A 161 -0.55 4.16 16.35
CA GLY A 161 0.47 3.75 15.38
C GLY A 161 0.51 2.24 15.24
N LYS A 162 0.43 1.50 16.36
CA LYS A 162 0.41 0.03 16.36
C LYS A 162 -0.84 -0.52 15.67
N ILE A 163 -2.01 0.07 15.93
CA ILE A 163 -3.26 -0.30 15.26
C ILE A 163 -3.14 -0.06 13.75
N GLY A 164 -2.54 1.07 13.39
CA GLY A 164 -2.18 1.45 12.03
C GLY A 164 -1.43 0.36 11.28
N VAL A 165 -0.33 -0.11 11.88
CA VAL A 165 0.53 -1.15 11.30
C VAL A 165 -0.21 -2.48 11.17
N TRP A 166 -1.01 -2.88 12.16
CA TRP A 166 -1.80 -4.11 12.07
C TRP A 166 -2.81 -4.09 10.91
N GLY A 167 -3.47 -2.94 10.67
CA GLY A 167 -4.35 -2.77 9.51
C GLY A 167 -3.61 -2.97 8.18
N LEU A 168 -2.39 -2.42 8.06
CA LEU A 168 -1.54 -2.62 6.88
C LEU A 168 -1.06 -4.07 6.74
N MET A 169 -0.77 -4.77 7.84
CA MET A 169 -0.37 -6.18 7.80
C MET A 169 -1.50 -7.10 7.31
N ILE A 170 -2.74 -6.85 7.74
CA ILE A 170 -3.92 -7.60 7.28
C ILE A 170 -4.08 -7.46 5.76
N MET A 171 -3.95 -6.24 5.25
CA MET A 171 -3.98 -5.99 3.81
C MET A 171 -2.79 -6.65 3.09
N ALA A 172 -1.58 -6.61 3.66
CA ALA A 172 -0.41 -7.23 3.04
C ALA A 172 -0.59 -8.74 2.85
N VAL A 173 -1.13 -9.44 3.87
CA VAL A 173 -1.43 -10.87 3.78
C VAL A 173 -2.48 -11.14 2.71
N TRP A 174 -3.52 -10.31 2.64
CA TRP A 174 -4.55 -10.44 1.62
C TRP A 174 -3.98 -10.23 0.20
N LEU A 175 -3.18 -9.18 -0.01
CA LEU A 175 -2.57 -8.89 -1.31
C LEU A 175 -1.61 -10.00 -1.77
N ILE A 176 -0.87 -10.60 -0.84
CA ILE A 176 -0.03 -11.76 -1.17
C ILE A 176 -0.91 -12.94 -1.60
N TYR A 177 -1.98 -13.22 -0.86
CA TYR A 177 -2.92 -14.29 -1.22
C TYR A 177 -3.60 -14.02 -2.57
N SER A 178 -4.12 -12.81 -2.80
CA SER A 178 -4.79 -12.43 -4.06
C SER A 178 -3.83 -12.50 -5.23
N GLY A 179 -2.59 -12.03 -5.03
CA GLY A 179 -1.53 -12.10 -6.02
C GLY A 179 -1.17 -13.54 -6.42
N ILE A 180 -0.98 -14.43 -5.44
CA ILE A 180 -0.73 -15.87 -5.69
C ILE A 180 -1.94 -16.52 -6.37
N ALA A 181 -3.15 -16.24 -5.90
CA ALA A 181 -4.38 -16.79 -6.48
C ALA A 181 -4.55 -16.35 -7.94
N ASN A 182 -4.28 -15.08 -8.25
CA ASN A 182 -4.32 -14.57 -9.62
C ASN A 182 -3.27 -15.22 -10.53
N LEU A 183 -2.05 -15.47 -10.01
CA LEU A 183 -1.01 -16.22 -10.74
C LEU A 183 -1.43 -17.67 -11.01
N ILE A 184 -1.87 -18.40 -9.98
CA ILE A 184 -2.20 -19.82 -10.08
C ILE A 184 -3.44 -20.02 -10.94
N ASN A 185 -4.50 -19.25 -10.72
CA ASN A 185 -5.73 -19.35 -11.51
C ASN A 185 -5.48 -18.95 -12.96
N GLY A 186 -4.62 -17.94 -13.20
CA GLY A 186 -4.20 -17.54 -14.55
C GLY A 186 -3.37 -18.60 -15.26
N ALA A 187 -2.42 -19.24 -14.57
CA ALA A 187 -1.58 -20.29 -15.12
C ALA A 187 -2.36 -21.59 -15.40
N MET A 188 -3.27 -21.97 -14.48
CA MET A 188 -4.04 -23.21 -14.56
C MET A 188 -5.34 -23.06 -15.38
N GLN A 189 -5.72 -21.85 -15.78
CA GLN A 189 -6.97 -21.52 -16.47
C GLN A 189 -8.23 -22.08 -15.78
N LYS A 190 -8.13 -22.31 -14.46
CA LYS A 190 -9.17 -22.86 -13.60
C LYS A 190 -9.09 -22.18 -12.24
N ILE A 191 -10.24 -21.98 -11.60
CA ILE A 191 -10.30 -21.49 -10.23
C ILE A 191 -9.81 -22.60 -9.29
N VAL A 192 -8.55 -22.50 -8.87
CA VAL A 192 -7.92 -23.36 -7.86
C VAL A 192 -7.99 -22.69 -6.49
N LEU A 193 -7.70 -21.38 -6.44
CA LEU A 193 -7.77 -20.58 -5.23
C LEU A 193 -8.91 -19.57 -5.32
N PRO A 194 -9.95 -19.66 -4.45
CA PRO A 194 -11.08 -18.74 -4.50
C PRO A 194 -10.70 -17.37 -3.93
N LEU A 195 -11.02 -16.30 -4.66
CA LEU A 195 -10.86 -14.90 -4.22
C LEU A 195 -12.08 -14.39 -3.41
N GLY A 196 -13.11 -15.21 -3.28
CA GLY A 196 -14.35 -14.89 -2.58
C GLY A 196 -15.44 -14.39 -3.52
N GLU A 197 -16.68 -14.48 -3.03
CA GLU A 197 -17.86 -13.96 -3.70
C GLU A 197 -18.03 -12.45 -3.44
N PRO A 198 -18.74 -11.72 -4.32
CA PRO A 198 -19.02 -10.30 -4.12
C PRO A 198 -19.84 -10.07 -2.85
N LEU A 199 -19.53 -8.98 -2.13
CA LEU A 199 -20.21 -8.62 -0.88
C LEU A 199 -21.63 -8.08 -1.17
N PHE A 200 -21.75 -7.28 -2.23
CA PHE A 200 -23.01 -6.69 -2.66
C PHE A 200 -23.60 -7.52 -3.80
N MET A 201 -24.46 -8.48 -3.46
CA MET A 201 -25.26 -9.17 -4.47
C MET A 201 -26.16 -8.16 -5.18
N HIS A 202 -26.13 -8.13 -6.52
CA HIS A 202 -27.22 -7.53 -7.29
C HIS A 202 -28.50 -8.30 -6.98
N ARG A 203 -29.29 -7.82 -6.03
CA ARG A 203 -30.71 -8.14 -6.00
C ARG A 203 -31.31 -7.49 -7.26
N LYS A 204 -31.54 -8.30 -8.28
CA LYS A 204 -32.60 -8.01 -9.26
C LYS A 204 -33.94 -8.06 -8.57
#